data_AF-A0A851GB87-F1
#
_entry.id   AF-A0A851GB87-F1
#
_cell.length_a   1.000
_cell.length_b   1.000
_cell.length_c   1.000
_cell.angle_alpha   90.00
_cell.angle_beta   90.00
_cell.angle_gamma   90.00
#
_symmetry.space_group_name_H-M   'P 1'
#
loop_
_entity.id
_entity.type
_entity.pdbx_description
1 polymer ?
#
loop_
_entity_poly.entity_id
_entity_poly.type
_entity_poly.pdbx_seq_one_letter_code
_entity_poly.pdbx_strand_id
1 'polypeptide(L)'
;MNDQDHKVQDAATLAASSPDESEAPAPSTMTAEPVPMVMELALMQTLTMLQQFDLADPEACTQITAKVHAKWSQGLGADPIDCLTRMRAAEGAMLDSMVEMASMKLARSLPEVPARVPFASRLIPPNGFYDKLPEIHRLCKLMMVPVAFAEDFDVIGLASINPYFADSLAAEIKEQFKKEGGIQPIISIVRLDRISWMKMCEKHFPS
;
A
#
# COMPACT_ATOMS: atom_id res chain seq x y z
N MET A 1 -33.70 68.13 -30.86
CA MET A 1 -34.38 67.49 -32.01
C MET A 1 -34.44 66.00 -31.70
N ASN A 2 -35.56 65.38 -31.33
CA ASN A 2 -36.93 65.46 -31.90
C ASN A 2 -36.91 65.18 -33.42
N ASP A 3 -37.76 64.37 -34.07
CA ASP A 3 -38.87 63.47 -33.69
C ASP A 3 -39.20 62.60 -34.96
N GLN A 4 -39.99 61.52 -35.01
CA GLN A 4 -40.91 60.86 -34.05
C GLN A 4 -41.15 59.37 -34.46
N ASP A 5 -41.84 58.60 -33.61
CA ASP A 5 -42.82 57.53 -33.91
C ASP A 5 -42.74 56.59 -35.15
N HIS A 6 -42.87 55.27 -34.91
CA HIS A 6 -44.20 54.62 -35.03
C HIS A 6 -44.28 53.24 -34.34
N LYS A 7 -45.52 52.82 -34.04
CA LYS A 7 -45.88 51.76 -33.06
C LYS A 7 -47.11 50.97 -33.52
N VAL A 8 -46.97 49.65 -33.73
CA VAL A 8 -48.04 48.62 -33.78
C VAL A 8 -47.35 47.30 -33.36
N GLN A 9 -47.72 46.55 -32.30
CA GLN A 9 -48.92 45.69 -32.12
C GLN A 9 -49.06 44.62 -33.25
N ASP A 10 -49.41 43.35 -33.00
CA ASP A 10 -49.93 42.69 -31.78
C ASP A 10 -49.64 41.16 -31.75
N ALA A 11 -49.79 40.58 -30.54
CA ALA A 11 -50.23 39.21 -30.19
C ALA A 11 -49.78 37.93 -30.96
N ALA A 12 -49.35 36.91 -30.20
CA ALA A 12 -50.06 35.60 -30.02
C ALA A 12 -49.15 34.35 -29.81
N THR A 13 -49.22 33.79 -28.60
CA THR A 13 -49.36 32.36 -28.27
C THR A 13 -48.42 31.30 -28.88
N LEU A 14 -47.61 30.60 -28.05
CA LEU A 14 -47.83 29.20 -27.62
C LEU A 14 -46.67 28.64 -26.77
N ALA A 15 -46.93 27.52 -26.09
CA ALA A 15 -46.08 26.93 -25.04
C ALA A 15 -44.90 26.08 -25.55
N ALA A 16 -43.83 26.03 -24.75
CA ALA A 16 -42.77 25.01 -24.75
C ALA A 16 -42.40 24.77 -23.27
N SER A 17 -42.88 23.69 -22.64
CA SER A 17 -42.21 22.37 -22.54
C SER A 17 -40.93 22.41 -21.67
N SER A 18 -41.05 21.93 -20.43
CA SER A 18 -39.92 21.60 -19.54
C SER A 18 -39.00 20.56 -20.20
N PRO A 19 -37.71 20.53 -19.81
CA PRO A 19 -37.31 19.50 -18.84
C PRO A 19 -36.28 20.00 -17.82
N ASP A 20 -36.44 19.56 -16.56
CA ASP A 20 -35.34 19.58 -15.58
C ASP A 20 -35.58 18.46 -14.54
N GLU A 21 -35.52 17.22 -15.01
CA GLU A 21 -35.36 16.08 -14.11
C GLU A 21 -33.91 16.04 -13.65
N SER A 22 -33.67 16.53 -12.43
CA SER A 22 -32.39 16.45 -11.75
C SER A 22 -32.05 14.99 -11.45
N GLU A 23 -31.38 14.35 -12.40
CA GLU A 23 -30.90 12.96 -12.28
C GLU A 23 -29.75 12.92 -11.27
N ALA A 24 -30.07 12.54 -10.03
CA ALA A 24 -29.09 12.37 -8.98
C ALA A 24 -28.08 11.27 -9.39
N PRO A 25 -26.75 11.51 -9.29
CA PRO A 25 -25.77 10.54 -9.74
C PRO A 25 -25.89 9.25 -8.92
N ALA A 26 -26.09 8.13 -9.61
CA ALA A 26 -26.15 6.81 -9.01
C ALA A 26 -24.86 6.53 -8.20
N PRO A 27 -24.95 5.84 -7.05
CA PRO A 27 -23.77 5.54 -6.25
C PRO A 27 -22.83 4.65 -7.06
N SER A 28 -21.64 5.18 -7.35
CA SER A 28 -20.59 4.44 -8.05
C SER A 28 -20.30 3.14 -7.30
N THR A 29 -20.73 2.01 -7.87
CA THR A 29 -20.50 0.69 -7.32
C THR A 29 -19.02 0.38 -7.45
N MET A 30 -18.23 0.75 -6.43
CA MET A 30 -16.81 0.43 -6.38
C MET A 30 -16.67 -1.09 -6.31
N THR A 31 -16.43 -1.71 -7.46
CA THR A 31 -16.03 -3.11 -7.53
C THR A 31 -14.68 -3.24 -6.85
N ALA A 32 -14.64 -3.89 -5.69
CA ALA A 32 -13.40 -4.13 -4.98
C ALA A 32 -12.44 -4.89 -5.89
N GLU A 33 -11.25 -4.33 -6.14
CA GLU A 33 -10.24 -5.02 -6.93
C GLU A 33 -9.81 -6.31 -6.24
N PRO A 34 -9.58 -7.40 -6.99
CA PRO A 34 -9.08 -8.64 -6.42
C PRO A 34 -7.67 -8.42 -5.86
N VAL A 35 -7.41 -8.96 -4.67
CA VAL A 35 -6.08 -8.90 -4.04
C VAL A 35 -5.06 -9.63 -4.92
N PRO A 36 -3.93 -9.00 -5.30
CA PRO A 36 -2.87 -9.64 -6.05
C PRO A 36 -2.34 -10.92 -5.39
N MET A 37 -2.16 -11.99 -6.18
CA MET A 37 -1.74 -13.31 -5.67
C MET A 37 -0.41 -13.27 -4.89
N VAL A 38 0.53 -12.39 -5.26
CA VAL A 38 1.79 -12.19 -4.54
C VAL A 38 1.56 -11.76 -3.09
N MET A 39 0.54 -10.94 -2.81
CA MET A 39 0.21 -10.47 -1.48
C MET A 39 -0.37 -11.60 -0.61
N GLU A 40 -1.24 -12.43 -1.19
CA GLU A 40 -1.80 -13.61 -0.52
C GLU A 40 -0.73 -14.64 -0.15
N LEU A 41 0.19 -14.92 -1.09
CA LEU A 41 1.32 -15.83 -0.84
C LEU A 41 2.24 -15.29 0.27
N ALA A 42 2.57 -13.99 0.23
CA ALA A 42 3.39 -13.34 1.24
C ALA A 42 2.72 -13.36 2.63
N LEU A 43 1.40 -13.17 2.68
CA LEU A 43 0.60 -13.23 3.92
C LEU A 43 0.60 -14.64 4.50
N MET A 44 0.29 -15.65 3.66
CA MET A 44 0.31 -17.05 4.05
C MET A 44 1.68 -17.46 4.60
N GLN A 45 2.77 -17.15 3.89
CA GLN A 45 4.14 -17.42 4.35
C GLN A 45 4.42 -16.76 5.70
N THR A 46 4.09 -15.48 5.85
CA THR A 46 4.29 -14.75 7.11
C THR A 46 3.53 -15.42 8.27
N LEU A 47 2.26 -15.78 8.06
CA LEU A 47 1.42 -16.41 9.08
C LEU A 47 1.92 -17.81 9.46
N THR A 48 2.34 -18.62 8.48
CA THR A 48 2.98 -19.93 8.75
C THR A 48 4.22 -19.77 9.62
N MET A 49 5.09 -18.78 9.33
CA MET A 49 6.29 -18.56 10.14
C MET A 49 5.98 -17.98 11.53
N LEU A 50 4.96 -17.13 11.65
CA LEU A 50 4.48 -16.67 12.97
C LEU A 50 3.98 -17.84 13.82
N GLN A 51 3.29 -18.83 13.24
CA GLN A 51 2.89 -20.05 13.94
C GLN A 51 4.09 -20.92 14.31
N GLN A 52 5.00 -21.19 13.37
CA GLN A 52 6.19 -22.04 13.61
C GLN A 52 7.14 -21.50 14.69
N PHE A 53 7.09 -20.19 14.98
CA PHE A 53 7.91 -19.55 16.02
C PHE A 53 7.16 -19.25 17.33
N ASP A 54 5.98 -19.83 17.52
CA ASP A 54 5.06 -19.59 18.66
C ASP A 54 4.71 -18.10 18.85
N LEU A 55 4.71 -17.33 17.75
CA LEU A 55 4.37 -15.91 17.72
C LEU A 55 2.88 -15.67 17.46
N ALA A 56 2.19 -16.60 16.82
CA ALA A 56 0.74 -16.55 16.64
C ALA A 56 0.14 -17.95 16.78
N ASP A 57 -1.02 -18.03 17.42
CA ASP A 57 -1.88 -19.21 17.44
C ASP A 57 -2.83 -19.19 16.20
N PRO A 58 -3.54 -20.31 15.89
CA PRO A 58 -4.43 -20.37 14.73
C PRO A 58 -5.59 -19.37 14.74
N GLU A 59 -6.07 -19.00 15.92
CA GLU A 59 -7.15 -18.00 16.06
C GLU A 59 -6.62 -16.61 15.72
N ALA A 60 -5.49 -16.21 16.31
CA ALA A 60 -4.80 -14.97 16.00
C ALA A 60 -4.47 -14.86 14.50
N CYS A 61 -3.98 -15.93 13.86
CA CYS A 61 -3.75 -15.93 12.41
C CYS A 61 -5.03 -15.68 11.61
N THR A 62 -6.15 -16.30 11.98
CA THR A 62 -7.45 -16.09 11.31
C THR A 62 -7.90 -14.63 11.43
N GLN A 63 -7.78 -14.05 12.63
CA GLN A 63 -8.11 -12.64 12.89
C GLN A 63 -7.17 -11.67 12.13
N ILE A 64 -5.88 -11.99 12.02
CA ILE A 64 -4.91 -11.20 11.24
C ILE A 64 -5.25 -11.24 9.74
N THR A 65 -5.51 -12.42 9.17
CA THR A 65 -5.92 -12.56 7.76
C THR A 65 -7.14 -11.69 7.46
N ALA A 66 -8.21 -11.82 8.25
CA ALA A 66 -9.42 -11.03 8.07
C ALA A 66 -9.15 -9.51 8.15
N LYS A 67 -8.30 -9.06 9.08
CA LYS A 67 -7.95 -7.65 9.26
C LYS A 67 -7.06 -7.09 8.15
N VAL A 68 -6.14 -7.91 7.62
CA VAL A 68 -5.27 -7.55 6.49
C VAL A 68 -6.09 -7.47 5.20
N HIS A 69 -6.90 -8.49 4.90
CA HIS A 69 -7.82 -8.51 3.76
C HIS A 69 -8.81 -7.34 3.77
N ALA A 70 -9.42 -7.06 4.92
CA ALA A 70 -10.38 -5.95 5.06
C ALA A 70 -9.74 -4.58 4.84
N LYS A 71 -8.43 -4.42 5.09
CA LYS A 71 -7.69 -3.20 4.76
C LYS A 71 -7.31 -3.14 3.28
N TRP A 72 -6.83 -4.24 2.71
CA TRP A 72 -6.45 -4.30 1.30
C TRP A 72 -7.64 -4.05 0.36
N SER A 73 -8.84 -4.55 0.68
CA SER A 73 -10.06 -4.25 -0.07
C SER A 73 -10.52 -2.79 0.01
N GLN A 74 -9.98 -2.02 0.97
CA GLN A 74 -10.18 -0.56 1.10
C GLN A 74 -9.01 0.24 0.49
N GLY A 75 -8.03 -0.41 -0.16
CA GLY A 75 -6.82 0.26 -0.67
C GLY A 75 -5.83 0.68 0.42
N LEU A 76 -6.00 0.20 1.66
CA LEU A 76 -5.21 0.60 2.82
C LEU A 76 -4.06 -0.38 3.09
N GLY A 77 -2.91 0.18 3.48
CA GLY A 77 -1.74 -0.60 3.90
C GLY A 77 -1.99 -1.42 5.17
N ALA A 78 -1.54 -2.68 5.14
CA ALA A 78 -1.60 -3.59 6.27
C ALA A 78 -0.34 -4.47 6.35
N ASP A 79 0.25 -4.55 7.53
CA ASP A 79 1.31 -5.52 7.84
C ASP A 79 0.81 -6.49 8.93
N PRO A 80 0.98 -7.81 8.76
CA PRO A 80 0.51 -8.83 9.72
C PRO A 80 1.27 -8.80 11.05
N ILE A 81 2.53 -8.36 11.10
CA ILE A 81 3.31 -8.23 12.34
C ILE A 81 2.79 -7.04 13.17
N ASP A 82 2.61 -5.86 12.57
CA ASP A 82 2.02 -4.70 13.28
C ASP A 82 0.58 -5.02 13.73
N CYS A 83 -0.18 -5.77 12.93
CA CYS A 83 -1.52 -6.26 13.29
C CYS A 83 -1.51 -7.20 14.50
N LEU A 84 -0.67 -8.25 14.48
CA LEU A 84 -0.45 -9.17 15.61
C LEU A 84 -0.06 -8.43 16.89
N THR A 85 0.91 -7.52 16.80
CA THR A 85 1.41 -6.81 17.99
C THR A 85 0.38 -5.85 18.56
N ARG A 86 -0.42 -5.17 17.73
CA ARG A 86 -1.53 -4.33 18.20
C ARG A 86 -2.68 -5.12 18.83
N MET A 87 -2.83 -6.41 18.50
CA MET A 87 -3.83 -7.28 19.13
C MET A 87 -3.38 -7.80 20.50
N ARG A 88 -2.07 -7.84 20.78
CA ARG A 88 -1.48 -8.45 21.98
C ARG A 88 -0.88 -7.46 22.98
N ALA A 89 -0.38 -6.32 22.52
CA ALA A 89 0.33 -5.34 23.35
C ALA A 89 -0.61 -4.24 23.86
N ALA A 90 -0.37 -3.80 25.09
CA ALA A 90 -0.72 -2.43 25.47
C ALA A 90 0.16 -1.43 24.69
N GLU A 91 -0.33 -0.19 24.54
CA GLU A 91 0.30 0.82 23.69
C GLU A 91 1.73 1.22 24.12
N GLY A 92 2.49 1.80 23.19
CA GLY A 92 3.83 2.33 23.46
C GLY A 92 4.96 1.31 23.35
N ALA A 93 5.97 1.43 24.21
CA ALA A 93 7.28 0.75 24.05
C ALA A 93 7.22 -0.80 24.03
N MET A 94 6.20 -1.40 24.64
CA MET A 94 5.98 -2.85 24.57
C MET A 94 5.74 -3.31 23.13
N LEU A 95 4.97 -2.54 22.37
CA LEU A 95 4.59 -2.84 20.99
C LEU A 95 5.82 -2.81 20.06
N ASP A 96 6.68 -1.80 20.18
CA ASP A 96 7.89 -1.69 19.35
C ASP A 96 8.88 -2.84 19.64
N SER A 97 9.01 -3.25 20.90
CA SER A 97 9.82 -4.42 21.30
C SER A 97 9.26 -5.73 20.72
N MET A 98 7.94 -5.91 20.72
CA MET A 98 7.30 -7.08 20.13
C MET A 98 7.47 -7.13 18.61
N VAL A 99 7.39 -6.00 17.90
CA VAL A 99 7.64 -5.97 16.45
C VAL A 99 9.09 -6.28 16.11
N GLU A 100 10.07 -5.72 16.83
CA GLU A 100 11.48 -6.08 16.61
C GLU A 100 11.73 -7.57 16.86
N MET A 101 11.17 -8.13 17.94
CA MET A 101 11.31 -9.54 18.30
C MET A 101 10.70 -10.48 17.25
N ALA A 102 9.49 -10.18 16.76
CA ALA A 102 8.85 -10.94 15.69
C ALA A 102 9.61 -10.79 14.36
N SER A 103 9.93 -9.55 13.96
CA SER A 103 10.70 -9.23 12.75
C SER A 103 12.05 -9.97 12.72
N MET A 104 12.80 -9.98 13.83
CA MET A 104 14.08 -10.67 13.94
C MET A 104 13.94 -12.20 13.88
N LYS A 105 12.90 -12.78 14.47
CA LYS A 105 12.63 -14.24 14.36
C LYS A 105 12.37 -14.61 12.89
N LEU A 106 11.47 -13.89 12.21
CA LEU A 106 11.14 -14.11 10.80
C LEU A 106 12.31 -13.84 9.86
N ALA A 107 13.20 -12.90 10.21
CA ALA A 107 14.41 -12.62 9.44
C ALA A 107 15.42 -13.77 9.46
N ARG A 108 15.48 -14.53 10.57
CA ARG A 108 16.42 -15.64 10.77
C ARG A 108 16.01 -16.94 10.09
N SER A 109 14.78 -17.03 9.57
CA SER A 109 14.34 -18.15 8.71
C SER A 109 14.55 -17.91 7.22
N LEU A 110 14.99 -16.72 6.80
CA LEU A 110 15.41 -16.48 5.42
C LEU A 110 16.86 -16.96 5.19
N PRO A 111 17.23 -17.37 3.95
CA PRO A 111 18.60 -17.75 3.62
C PRO A 111 19.61 -16.62 3.86
N GLU A 112 19.22 -15.38 3.56
CA GLU A 112 19.97 -14.16 3.87
C GLU A 112 19.19 -13.37 4.92
N VAL A 113 19.82 -13.10 6.08
CA VAL A 113 19.17 -12.40 7.20
C VAL A 113 19.21 -10.88 6.95
N PRO A 114 18.08 -10.19 6.71
CA PRO A 114 18.13 -8.78 6.32
C PRO A 114 18.64 -7.87 7.44
N ALA A 115 19.59 -7.00 7.09
CA ALA A 115 20.28 -6.12 8.03
C ALA A 115 19.35 -5.03 8.58
N ARG A 116 19.54 -4.64 9.85
CA ARG A 116 18.73 -3.60 10.51
C ARG A 116 19.34 -2.20 10.26
N VAL A 117 18.59 -1.30 9.61
CA VAL A 117 19.09 0.01 9.17
C VAL A 117 18.23 1.15 9.75
N PRO A 118 18.44 1.55 11.02
CA PRO A 118 17.53 2.45 11.75
C PRO A 118 17.44 3.88 11.18
N PHE A 119 18.32 4.25 10.25
CA PHE A 119 18.31 5.57 9.61
C PHE A 119 17.61 5.60 8.24
N ALA A 120 17.17 4.47 7.67
CA ALA A 120 16.57 4.48 6.32
C ALA A 120 15.27 5.31 6.24
N SER A 121 14.58 5.49 7.37
CA SER A 121 13.45 6.41 7.53
C SER A 121 13.77 7.88 7.20
N ARG A 122 15.06 8.26 7.16
CA ARG A 122 15.54 9.61 6.78
C ARG A 122 15.83 9.78 5.29
N LEU A 123 15.86 8.70 4.50
CA LEU A 123 16.10 8.76 3.05
C LEU A 123 14.94 9.46 2.33
N ILE A 124 15.16 9.98 1.13
CA ILE A 124 14.10 10.62 0.35
C ILE A 124 13.32 9.54 -0.41
N PRO A 125 11.97 9.57 -0.48
CA PRO A 125 11.21 8.63 -1.30
C PRO A 125 11.68 8.69 -2.77
N PRO A 126 11.94 7.56 -3.43
CA PRO A 126 12.37 7.52 -4.82
C PRO A 126 11.14 7.72 -5.73
N ASN A 127 10.56 8.92 -5.75
CA ASN A 127 9.32 9.20 -6.49
C ASN A 127 9.44 8.82 -7.97
N GLY A 128 10.56 9.17 -8.63
CA GLY A 128 10.81 8.79 -10.02
C GLY A 128 10.91 7.27 -10.28
N PHE A 129 11.02 6.43 -9.24
CA PHE A 129 10.84 4.99 -9.36
C PHE A 129 9.35 4.63 -9.37
N TYR A 130 8.60 5.15 -8.40
CA TYR A 130 7.15 4.92 -8.28
C TYR A 130 6.35 5.48 -9.47
N ASP A 131 6.74 6.63 -10.02
CA ASP A 131 6.10 7.27 -11.17
C ASP A 131 6.18 6.42 -12.44
N LYS A 132 7.25 5.61 -12.58
CA LYS A 132 7.42 4.68 -13.72
C LYS A 132 6.81 3.30 -13.47
N LEU A 133 6.62 2.92 -12.20
CA LEU A 133 6.17 1.58 -11.80
C LEU A 133 4.95 1.69 -10.85
N PRO A 134 3.80 2.18 -11.35
CA PRO A 134 2.63 2.46 -10.51
C PRO A 134 2.05 1.22 -9.83
N GLU A 135 2.11 0.03 -10.46
CA GLU A 135 1.68 -1.21 -9.82
C GLU A 135 2.63 -1.65 -8.69
N ILE A 136 3.95 -1.50 -8.86
CA ILE A 136 4.89 -1.73 -7.76
C ILE A 136 4.63 -0.74 -6.63
N HIS A 137 4.38 0.54 -6.94
CA HIS A 137 4.02 1.54 -5.93
C HIS A 137 2.73 1.14 -5.17
N ARG A 138 1.72 0.62 -5.86
CA ARG A 138 0.48 0.10 -5.27
C ARG A 138 0.75 -1.08 -4.34
N LEU A 139 1.55 -2.06 -4.78
CA LEU A 139 1.97 -3.20 -3.95
C LEU A 139 2.78 -2.76 -2.73
N CYS A 140 3.75 -1.86 -2.91
CA CYS A 140 4.52 -1.21 -1.84
C CYS A 140 3.60 -0.59 -0.77
N LYS A 141 2.56 0.16 -1.18
CA LYS A 141 1.58 0.79 -0.28
C LYS A 141 0.75 -0.25 0.47
N LEU A 142 0.19 -1.24 -0.23
CA LEU A 142 -0.69 -2.25 0.36
C LEU A 142 0.06 -3.18 1.33
N MET A 143 1.27 -3.61 0.97
CA MET A 143 2.15 -4.44 1.80
C MET A 143 2.95 -3.62 2.82
N MET A 144 2.85 -2.29 2.81
CA MET A 144 3.65 -1.39 3.67
C MET A 144 5.17 -1.62 3.58
N VAL A 145 5.68 -1.90 2.37
CA VAL A 145 7.11 -2.08 2.08
C VAL A 145 7.61 -0.90 1.23
N PRO A 146 8.08 0.20 1.85
CA PRO A 146 8.69 1.30 1.12
C PRO A 146 10.02 0.91 0.45
N VAL A 147 10.20 1.42 -0.77
CA VAL A 147 11.51 1.42 -1.46
C VAL A 147 12.38 2.48 -0.80
N ALA A 148 13.45 2.06 -0.12
CA ALA A 148 14.35 2.92 0.63
C ALA A 148 15.30 3.74 -0.25
N PHE A 149 15.73 3.16 -1.37
CA PHE A 149 16.48 3.82 -2.42
C PHE A 149 16.28 3.05 -3.73
N ALA A 150 16.40 3.75 -4.85
CA ALA A 150 16.47 3.14 -6.18
C ALA A 150 17.48 3.95 -7.00
N GLU A 151 18.59 3.32 -7.37
CA GLU A 151 19.67 3.90 -8.16
C GLU A 151 19.56 3.36 -9.58
N ASP A 152 19.18 4.24 -10.52
CA ASP A 152 18.96 3.99 -11.96
C ASP A 152 18.18 2.71 -12.32
N PHE A 153 17.36 2.22 -11.39
CA PHE A 153 16.62 0.95 -11.42
C PHE A 153 17.50 -0.33 -11.39
N ASP A 154 18.82 -0.20 -11.40
CA ASP A 154 19.76 -1.33 -11.29
C ASP A 154 19.93 -1.81 -9.84
N VAL A 155 19.86 -0.89 -8.87
CA VAL A 155 20.01 -1.22 -7.44
C VAL A 155 18.83 -0.67 -6.64
N ILE A 156 18.12 -1.55 -5.93
CA ILE A 156 16.88 -1.23 -5.21
C ILE A 156 17.00 -1.68 -3.76
N GLY A 157 16.72 -0.78 -2.82
CA GLY A 157 16.59 -1.12 -1.40
C GLY A 157 15.12 -1.22 -1.01
N LEU A 158 14.68 -2.34 -0.43
CA LEU A 158 13.36 -2.49 0.18
C LEU A 158 13.47 -2.47 1.71
N ALA A 159 12.60 -1.70 2.38
CA ALA A 159 12.59 -1.62 3.84
C ALA A 159 11.25 -2.13 4.42
N SER A 160 11.30 -2.98 5.44
CA SER A 160 10.09 -3.51 6.08
C SER A 160 10.34 -3.95 7.54
N ILE A 161 9.26 -4.06 8.33
CA ILE A 161 9.28 -4.88 9.56
C ILE A 161 9.06 -6.35 9.26
N ASN A 162 8.36 -6.69 8.16
CA ASN A 162 8.12 -8.06 7.73
C ASN A 162 9.05 -8.43 6.55
N PRO A 163 10.03 -9.32 6.77
CA PRO A 163 10.99 -9.68 5.74
C PRO A 163 10.38 -10.54 4.62
N TYR A 164 9.31 -11.31 4.88
CA TYR A 164 8.62 -12.11 3.85
C TYR A 164 7.84 -11.25 2.86
N PHE A 165 7.26 -10.15 3.34
CA PHE A 165 6.64 -9.15 2.47
C PHE A 165 7.67 -8.46 1.57
N ALA A 166 8.84 -8.12 2.12
CA ALA A 166 9.92 -7.53 1.32
C ALA A 166 10.53 -8.52 0.32
N ASP A 167 10.67 -9.79 0.68
CA ASP A 167 11.18 -10.85 -0.21
C ASP A 167 10.20 -11.13 -1.37
N SER A 168 8.92 -11.28 -1.07
CA SER A 168 7.87 -11.47 -2.09
C SER A 168 7.80 -10.29 -3.05
N LEU A 169 7.91 -9.05 -2.55
CA LEU A 169 7.92 -7.86 -3.38
C LEU A 169 9.22 -7.72 -4.20
N ALA A 170 10.37 -8.14 -3.65
CA ALA A 170 11.62 -8.21 -4.41
C ALA A 170 11.52 -9.19 -5.59
N ALA A 171 10.83 -10.32 -5.41
CA ALA A 171 10.56 -11.27 -6.48
C ALA A 171 9.66 -10.66 -7.57
N GLU A 172 8.57 -9.98 -7.19
CA GLU A 172 7.66 -9.33 -8.16
C GLU A 172 8.35 -8.22 -8.96
N ILE A 173 9.14 -7.36 -8.30
CA ILE A 173 9.93 -6.32 -8.97
C ILE A 173 10.89 -6.95 -9.99
N LYS A 174 11.65 -7.98 -9.60
CA LYS A 174 12.58 -8.68 -10.52
C LYS A 174 11.85 -9.28 -11.72
N GLU A 175 10.65 -9.83 -11.52
CA GLU A 175 9.86 -10.43 -12.61
C GLU A 175 9.23 -9.37 -13.52
N GLN A 176 8.83 -8.20 -13.01
CA GLN A 176 8.38 -7.07 -13.84
C GLN A 176 9.53 -6.53 -14.72
N PHE A 177 10.70 -6.27 -14.13
CA PHE A 177 11.88 -5.81 -14.88
C PHE A 177 12.32 -6.77 -15.99
N LYS A 178 12.26 -8.08 -15.69
CA LYS A 178 12.54 -9.14 -16.66
C LYS A 178 11.54 -9.19 -17.83
N LYS A 179 10.26 -8.83 -17.60
CA LYS A 179 9.25 -8.72 -18.66
C LYS A 179 9.43 -7.47 -19.54
N GLU A 180 9.88 -6.36 -18.95
CA GLU A 180 9.89 -5.05 -19.62
C GLU A 180 11.19 -4.71 -20.37
N GLY A 181 12.35 -5.13 -19.86
CA GLY A 181 13.65 -4.69 -20.41
C GLY A 181 14.82 -5.67 -20.30
N GLY A 182 14.64 -6.82 -19.64
CA GLY A 182 15.67 -7.87 -19.55
C GLY A 182 16.85 -7.59 -18.61
N ILE A 183 16.91 -6.40 -18.00
CA ILE A 183 17.80 -6.10 -16.88
C ILE A 183 17.21 -6.72 -15.61
N GLN A 184 18.04 -7.32 -14.74
CA GLN A 184 17.61 -7.87 -13.47
C GLN A 184 18.18 -7.04 -12.31
N PRO A 185 17.35 -6.31 -11.54
CA PRO A 185 17.85 -5.44 -10.48
C PRO A 185 18.46 -6.22 -9.32
N ILE A 186 19.53 -5.66 -8.75
CA ILE A 186 20.08 -6.08 -7.46
C ILE A 186 19.18 -5.48 -6.38
N ILE A 187 18.41 -6.33 -5.71
CA ILE A 187 17.50 -5.91 -4.64
C ILE A 187 18.06 -6.31 -3.28
N SER A 188 18.28 -5.31 -2.43
CA SER A 188 18.68 -5.48 -1.03
C SER A 188 17.48 -5.28 -0.12
N ILE A 189 17.28 -6.16 0.85
CA ILE A 189 16.23 -6.04 1.87
C ILE A 189 16.86 -5.54 3.17
N VAL A 190 16.22 -4.56 3.81
CA VAL A 190 16.62 -4.04 5.13
C VAL A 190 15.44 -4.06 6.11
N ARG A 191 15.73 -4.30 7.38
CA ARG A 191 14.77 -4.21 8.47
C ARG A 191 14.80 -2.85 9.12
N LEU A 192 13.62 -2.42 9.57
CA LEU A 192 13.44 -1.22 10.36
C LEU A 192 12.91 -1.56 11.75
N ASP A 193 13.18 -0.67 12.71
CA ASP A 193 12.33 -0.59 13.90
C ASP A 193 10.95 -0.03 13.51
N ARG A 194 9.93 -0.33 14.31
CA ARG A 194 8.55 0.05 13.99
C ARG A 194 8.34 1.56 13.83
N ILE A 195 8.99 2.40 14.64
CA ILE A 195 8.83 3.86 14.57
C ILE A 195 9.42 4.39 13.26
N SER A 196 10.62 3.93 12.89
CA SER A 196 11.25 4.25 11.62
C SER A 196 10.44 3.77 10.42
N TRP A 197 9.89 2.55 10.50
CA TRP A 197 9.04 1.97 9.46
C TRP A 197 7.74 2.76 9.28
N MET A 198 7.00 3.06 10.34
CA MET A 198 5.77 3.88 10.27
C MET A 198 6.03 5.24 9.61
N LYS A 199 7.05 5.97 10.08
CA LYS A 199 7.45 7.27 9.50
C LYS A 199 7.84 7.17 8.02
N MET A 200 8.39 6.03 7.61
CA MET A 200 8.76 5.79 6.22
C MET A 200 7.53 5.48 5.37
N CYS A 201 6.61 4.64 5.84
CA CYS A 201 5.33 4.39 5.18
C CYS A 201 4.50 5.67 5.02
N GLU A 202 4.35 6.48 6.07
CA GLU A 202 3.63 7.76 6.04
C GLU A 202 4.19 8.73 4.98
N LYS A 203 5.52 8.75 4.83
CA LYS A 203 6.24 9.64 3.89
C LYS A 203 6.24 9.12 2.45
N HIS A 204 6.20 7.80 2.23
CA HIS A 204 6.19 7.21 0.88
C HIS A 204 4.75 7.03 0.36
N PHE A 205 3.78 6.84 1.25
CA PHE A 205 2.39 6.52 0.92
C PHE A 205 1.43 7.49 1.63
N PRO A 206 1.41 8.78 1.27
CA PRO A 206 0.42 9.71 1.82
C PRO A 206 -1.01 9.21 1.58
N SER A 207 -1.88 9.55 2.53
CA SER A 207 -3.31 9.19 2.57
C SER A 207 -4.08 9.79 1.40
#